data_AF-A0AA35RCK0-F1
#
_entry.id   AF-A0AA35RCK0-F1
#
_cell.length_a   1.000
_cell.length_b   1.000
_cell.length_c   1.000
_cell.angle_alpha   90.00
_cell.angle_beta   90.00
_cell.angle_gamma   90.00
#
_symmetry.space_group_name_H-M   'P 1'
#
loop_
_entity.id
_entity.type
_entity.pdbx_description
1 polymer ?
#
loop_
_entity_poly.entity_id
_entity_poly.type
_entity_poly.pdbx_seq_one_letter_code
_entity_poly.pdbx_strand_id
1 'polypeptide(L)'
;MACNRSSIRYTSSGRGFGIGMETGWNGTRQCVMGSWGHQTCTPPGDEEEAAVHIPRDVHEEDPDVLCFVQWTEELSRHFTSTHSFLPYSDLTQYIGTDSRLLRFYPPFDWSALSQCNRCPLSLQDTFELGRRPWYTNTVTGDKFIVVLLDVSGSMAGFQSLLAKTTISQLLRALTSNDYFLIIQVGEGERTKNVGCFSEKTRATPENVLVASQDIMLLPDTNNVGRAHFSQPLQDYLRLLGNSTECHRVLIVFSDGEKETPLPVDLVRANNKDLEVQIFSFLVGGGPDDANMKIVSCQNRGSASFPHLACPLTFVSFFNFSDPLTCMRAIF
;
A
#
# COMPACT_ATOMS: atom_id res chain seq x y z
N MET A 1 1.69 -5.80 24.51
CA MET A 1 2.09 -7.09 25.10
C MET A 1 2.30 -8.08 23.97
N ALA A 2 3.39 -8.86 23.96
CA ALA A 2 3.59 -9.89 22.93
C ALA A 2 2.76 -11.12 23.29
N CYS A 3 1.85 -11.57 22.43
CA CYS A 3 1.13 -12.80 22.72
C CYS A 3 2.04 -14.01 22.53
N ASN A 4 1.91 -14.98 23.44
CA ASN A 4 2.67 -16.20 23.35
C ASN A 4 1.96 -17.19 22.41
N ARG A 5 2.46 -17.31 21.17
CA ARG A 5 1.89 -18.23 20.16
C ARG A 5 1.82 -19.69 20.65
N SER A 6 2.73 -20.09 21.54
CA SER A 6 2.78 -21.46 22.09
C SER A 6 1.69 -21.77 23.12
N SER A 7 0.96 -20.78 23.63
CA SER A 7 -0.16 -20.98 24.55
C SER A 7 -1.53 -21.12 23.87
N ILE A 8 -1.60 -21.01 22.55
CA ILE A 8 -2.84 -21.15 21.78
C ILE A 8 -3.21 -22.64 21.68
N ARG A 9 -4.35 -23.05 22.25
CA ARG A 9 -4.88 -24.42 22.13
C ARG A 9 -6.17 -24.43 21.32
N TYR A 10 -6.25 -25.32 20.34
CA TYR A 10 -7.45 -25.55 19.53
C TYR A 10 -8.34 -26.59 20.20
N THR A 11 -9.64 -26.31 20.36
CA THR A 11 -10.63 -27.32 20.80
C THR A 11 -11.71 -27.49 19.74
N SER A 12 -11.96 -28.74 19.32
CA SER A 12 -13.02 -29.08 18.38
C SER A 12 -14.30 -29.39 19.13
N SER A 13 -15.38 -28.61 18.96
CA SER A 13 -16.70 -28.97 19.47
C SER A 13 -17.64 -29.36 18.32
N GLY A 14 -18.18 -30.58 18.39
CA GLY A 14 -18.84 -31.27 17.27
C GLY A 14 -20.27 -30.85 16.93
N ARG A 15 -20.65 -29.57 17.05
CA ARG A 15 -21.96 -29.06 16.61
C ARG A 15 -21.87 -27.59 16.18
N GLY A 16 -21.63 -27.36 14.88
CA GLY A 16 -21.54 -26.01 14.30
C GLY A 16 -20.23 -25.30 14.71
N PHE A 17 -19.51 -24.74 13.74
CA PHE A 17 -18.21 -24.10 13.97
C PHE A 17 -18.37 -22.89 14.90
N GLY A 18 -17.99 -23.08 16.16
CA GLY A 18 -17.79 -22.04 17.16
C GLY A 18 -16.54 -22.39 17.95
N ILE A 19 -15.55 -21.49 17.92
CA ILE A 19 -14.24 -21.71 18.55
C ILE A 19 -14.37 -21.46 20.06
N GLY A 20 -14.23 -22.53 20.85
CA GLY A 20 -13.96 -22.45 22.27
C GLY A 20 -12.45 -22.34 22.50
N MET A 21 -11.99 -21.22 23.03
CA MET A 21 -10.65 -21.10 23.59
C MET A 21 -10.71 -21.22 25.10
N GLU A 22 -10.18 -22.33 25.65
CA GLU A 22 -9.76 -22.37 27.06
C GLU A 22 -8.47 -21.56 27.22
N THR A 23 -8.58 -20.23 27.11
CA THR A 23 -7.84 -19.38 28.04
C THR A 23 -8.63 -19.43 29.35
N GLY A 24 -8.02 -19.26 30.52
CA GLY A 24 -8.70 -19.42 31.84
C GLY A 24 -9.78 -18.37 32.14
N TRP A 25 -10.75 -18.22 31.24
CA TRP A 25 -11.82 -17.23 31.21
C TRP A 25 -13.09 -17.90 30.68
N ASN A 26 -14.22 -17.59 31.31
CA ASN A 26 -15.47 -18.35 31.24
C ASN A 26 -16.38 -17.92 30.06
N GLY A 27 -15.81 -17.54 28.91
CA GLY A 27 -16.58 -16.99 27.77
C GLY A 27 -16.12 -17.51 26.41
N THR A 28 -16.98 -18.27 25.73
CA THR A 28 -16.88 -18.57 24.28
C THR A 28 -17.14 -17.31 23.47
N ARG A 29 -16.31 -16.92 22.49
CA ARG A 29 -16.63 -15.81 21.56
C ARG A 29 -17.55 -16.32 20.44
N GLN A 30 -18.55 -15.54 20.03
CA GLN A 30 -19.44 -15.88 18.92
C GLN A 30 -18.98 -15.19 17.64
N CYS A 31 -18.33 -15.94 16.76
CA CYS A 31 -18.11 -15.50 15.39
C CYS A 31 -19.39 -15.76 14.59
N VAL A 32 -20.06 -14.68 14.19
CA VAL A 32 -21.22 -14.77 13.30
C VAL A 32 -20.69 -14.84 11.88
N MET A 33 -20.88 -16.01 11.25
CA MET A 33 -20.73 -16.15 9.80
C MET A 33 -21.92 -15.47 9.14
N GLY A 34 -21.70 -14.31 8.52
CA GLY A 34 -22.68 -13.75 7.60
C GLY A 34 -22.92 -14.74 6.46
N SER A 35 -24.15 -14.78 5.92
CA SER A 35 -24.61 -15.74 4.88
C SER A 35 -23.79 -15.79 3.59
N TRP A 36 -22.72 -14.98 3.48
CA TRP A 36 -21.91 -14.76 2.31
C TRP A 36 -20.40 -14.84 2.57
N GLY A 37 -19.96 -15.38 3.72
CA GLY A 37 -18.55 -15.70 3.99
C GLY A 37 -17.74 -14.59 4.67
N HIS A 38 -18.37 -13.74 5.48
CA HIS A 38 -17.69 -12.78 6.36
C HIS A 38 -17.77 -13.26 7.81
N GLN A 39 -16.71 -13.01 8.57
CA GLN A 39 -16.62 -13.35 10.00
C GLN A 39 -16.49 -12.07 10.81
N THR A 40 -17.54 -11.73 11.55
CA THR A 40 -17.47 -10.78 12.66
C THR A 40 -17.54 -11.56 13.94
N CYS A 41 -16.51 -11.43 14.77
CA CYS A 41 -16.49 -12.05 16.09
C CYS A 41 -16.96 -11.03 17.13
N THR A 42 -18.15 -11.25 17.67
CA THR A 42 -18.66 -10.56 18.85
C THR A 42 -18.59 -11.52 20.05
N PRO A 43 -18.32 -11.06 21.26
CA PRO A 43 -18.62 -11.84 22.45
C PRO A 43 -20.14 -12.10 22.53
N PRO A 44 -20.58 -13.26 23.03
CA PRO A 44 -22.00 -13.51 23.24
C PRO A 44 -22.50 -12.63 24.39
N GLY A 45 -23.34 -11.64 24.09
CA GLY A 45 -24.07 -10.92 25.13
C GLY A 45 -24.37 -9.47 24.82
N ASP A 46 -23.38 -8.65 24.47
CA ASP A 46 -23.51 -7.22 24.77
C ASP A 46 -23.16 -6.27 23.61
N GLU A 47 -24.02 -5.27 23.42
CA GLU A 47 -23.73 -3.99 22.72
C GLU A 47 -22.60 -3.20 23.42
N GLU A 48 -22.10 -3.71 24.55
CA GLU A 48 -21.03 -3.15 25.38
C GLU A 48 -19.62 -3.65 25.01
N GLU A 49 -19.42 -4.39 23.92
CA GLU A 49 -18.09 -4.89 23.56
C GLU A 49 -17.70 -4.67 22.08
N ALA A 50 -16.39 -4.53 21.84
CA ALA A 50 -15.84 -4.24 20.51
C ALA A 50 -15.80 -5.51 19.62
N ALA A 51 -16.22 -5.37 18.37
CA ALA A 51 -16.19 -6.43 17.37
C ALA A 51 -14.82 -6.51 16.67
N VAL A 52 -14.49 -7.67 16.10
CA VAL A 52 -13.33 -7.87 15.23
C VAL A 52 -13.79 -8.26 13.82
N HIS A 53 -13.27 -7.54 12.81
CA HIS A 53 -13.39 -7.87 11.39
C HIS A 53 -12.14 -8.63 10.94
N ILE A 54 -12.39 -9.77 10.29
CA ILE A 54 -11.37 -10.66 9.72
C ILE A 54 -11.58 -10.67 8.19
N PRO A 55 -10.55 -10.36 7.37
CA PRO A 55 -10.62 -10.48 5.93
C PRO A 55 -10.97 -11.91 5.49
N ARG A 56 -11.68 -12.04 4.37
CA ARG A 56 -12.20 -13.34 3.89
C ARG A 56 -11.14 -14.37 3.55
N ASP A 57 -9.96 -13.91 3.18
CA ASP A 57 -8.82 -14.75 2.81
C ASP A 57 -8.00 -15.21 4.03
N VAL A 58 -8.38 -14.78 5.25
CA VAL A 58 -7.72 -15.12 6.51
C VAL A 58 -8.63 -16.00 7.35
N HIS A 59 -8.09 -17.10 7.89
CA HIS A 59 -8.85 -18.02 8.72
C HIS A 59 -8.90 -17.53 10.18
N GLU A 60 -10.06 -17.61 10.85
CA GLU A 60 -10.24 -17.25 12.27
C GLU A 60 -9.36 -18.03 13.26
N GLU A 61 -8.86 -19.18 12.83
CA GLU A 61 -7.99 -20.06 13.62
C GLU A 61 -6.49 -19.78 13.40
N ASP A 62 -6.17 -18.82 12.54
CA ASP A 62 -4.79 -18.42 12.32
C ASP A 62 -4.18 -17.90 13.64
N PRO A 63 -3.02 -18.41 14.09
CA PRO A 63 -2.35 -17.91 15.28
C PRO A 63 -2.20 -16.40 15.33
N ASP A 64 -2.01 -15.73 14.19
CA ASP A 64 -1.88 -14.27 14.12
C ASP A 64 -3.22 -13.57 14.42
N VAL A 65 -4.34 -14.12 13.96
CA VAL A 65 -5.69 -13.65 14.30
C VAL A 65 -5.97 -13.80 15.78
N LEU A 66 -5.69 -14.97 16.32
CA LEU A 66 -5.94 -15.30 17.72
C LEU A 66 -5.09 -14.41 18.65
N CYS A 67 -3.83 -14.19 18.25
CA CYS A 67 -2.94 -13.27 18.92
C CYS A 67 -3.52 -11.86 18.95
N PHE A 68 -3.93 -11.35 17.79
CA PHE A 68 -4.55 -10.03 17.65
C PHE A 68 -5.77 -9.86 18.54
N VAL A 69 -6.69 -10.82 18.48
CA VAL A 69 -7.92 -10.83 19.25
C VAL A 69 -7.63 -10.77 20.76
N GLN A 70 -6.61 -11.50 21.23
CA GLN A 70 -6.23 -11.56 22.65
C GLN A 70 -5.59 -10.26 23.13
N TRP A 71 -4.57 -9.73 22.44
CA TRP A 71 -3.86 -8.55 22.97
C TRP A 71 -4.67 -7.26 22.84
N THR A 72 -5.60 -7.18 21.87
CA THR A 72 -6.48 -6.02 21.68
C THR A 72 -7.72 -6.03 22.58
N GLU A 73 -7.96 -7.09 23.34
CA GLU A 73 -9.14 -7.22 24.19
C GLU A 73 -9.21 -6.16 25.30
N GLU A 74 -8.06 -5.81 25.87
CA GLU A 74 -8.00 -4.77 26.92
C GLU A 74 -8.48 -3.39 26.39
N LEU A 75 -8.40 -3.16 25.08
CA LEU A 75 -8.86 -1.93 24.45
C LEU A 75 -10.39 -1.82 24.43
N SER A 76 -11.14 -2.92 24.49
CA SER A 76 -12.60 -2.90 24.54
C SER A 76 -13.11 -2.05 25.70
N ARG A 77 -12.49 -2.15 26.89
CA ARG A 77 -12.86 -1.33 28.06
C ARG A 77 -12.57 0.16 27.86
N HIS A 78 -11.51 0.48 27.12
CA HIS A 78 -11.20 1.87 26.79
C HIS A 78 -12.20 2.42 25.77
N PHE A 79 -12.60 1.62 24.79
CA PHE A 79 -13.60 2.03 23.80
C PHE A 79 -14.95 2.33 24.45
N THR A 80 -15.44 1.46 25.34
CA THR A 80 -16.71 1.66 26.04
C THR A 80 -16.67 2.87 26.98
N SER A 81 -15.61 2.98 27.80
CA SER A 81 -15.44 4.11 28.71
C SER A 81 -15.37 5.43 27.95
N THR A 82 -14.63 5.49 26.84
CA THR A 82 -14.51 6.69 26.02
C THR A 82 -15.85 7.05 25.38
N HIS A 83 -16.57 6.06 24.85
CA HIS A 83 -17.86 6.27 24.20
C HIS A 83 -18.92 6.81 25.17
N SER A 84 -18.96 6.29 26.40
CA SER A 84 -19.88 6.75 27.45
C SER A 84 -19.63 8.19 27.92
N PHE A 85 -18.40 8.68 27.79
CA PHE A 85 -17.99 10.01 28.23
C PHE A 85 -18.12 11.08 27.14
N LEU A 86 -18.09 10.70 25.85
CA LEU A 86 -18.13 11.63 24.74
C LEU A 86 -19.57 12.02 24.39
N PRO A 87 -19.88 13.33 24.21
CA PRO A 87 -21.22 13.80 23.82
C PRO A 87 -21.61 13.44 22.38
N TYR A 88 -20.68 12.87 21.60
CA TYR A 88 -20.86 12.40 20.23
C TYR A 88 -20.62 10.89 20.14
N SER A 89 -21.51 10.12 20.77
CA SER A 89 -21.53 8.65 20.81
C SER A 89 -21.79 7.99 19.44
N ASP A 90 -21.71 8.71 18.32
CA ASP A 90 -21.95 8.17 16.99
C ASP A 90 -20.64 7.82 16.25
N LEU A 91 -19.48 8.11 16.85
CA LEU A 91 -18.19 7.84 16.23
C LEU A 91 -17.70 6.43 16.52
N THR A 92 -17.42 5.69 15.44
CA THR A 92 -16.76 4.38 15.53
C THR A 92 -15.29 4.56 15.92
N GLN A 93 -14.92 3.93 17.02
CA GLN A 93 -13.53 3.76 17.46
C GLN A 93 -12.98 2.48 16.84
N TYR A 94 -11.71 2.49 16.43
CA TYR A 94 -11.09 1.34 15.78
C TYR A 94 -9.59 1.24 16.04
N ILE A 95 -9.08 0.01 16.01
CA ILE A 95 -7.66 -0.31 15.95
C ILE A 95 -7.42 -1.34 14.84
N GLY A 96 -6.46 -1.03 13.99
CA GLY A 96 -6.05 -1.89 12.89
C GLY A 96 -4.57 -2.25 12.97
N THR A 97 -4.19 -3.41 12.46
CA THR A 97 -2.79 -3.87 12.38
C THR A 97 -2.34 -4.17 10.96
N ASP A 98 -1.04 -4.28 10.77
CA ASP A 98 -0.40 -4.72 9.53
C ASP A 98 -0.85 -6.12 9.07
N SER A 99 -1.36 -6.93 10.01
CA SER A 99 -2.00 -8.23 9.77
C SER A 99 -3.40 -8.13 9.12
N ARG A 100 -3.83 -6.93 8.69
CA ARG A 100 -5.13 -6.65 8.04
C ARG A 100 -6.35 -6.90 8.92
N LEU A 101 -6.16 -7.03 10.24
CA LEU A 101 -7.23 -7.24 11.22
C LEU A 101 -7.66 -5.91 11.83
N LEU A 102 -8.96 -5.78 12.08
CA LEU A 102 -9.57 -4.55 12.61
C LEU A 102 -10.46 -4.89 13.81
N ARG A 103 -10.24 -4.24 14.94
CA ARG A 103 -11.20 -4.22 16.07
C ARG A 103 -11.90 -2.86 16.11
N PHE A 104 -13.21 -2.84 16.30
CA PHE A 104 -14.00 -1.60 16.27
C PHE A 104 -15.16 -1.60 17.27
N TYR A 105 -15.59 -0.41 17.69
CA TYR A 105 -16.68 -0.17 18.64
C TYR A 105 -17.46 1.12 18.29
N PRO A 106 -18.79 1.20 18.41
CA PRO A 106 -19.70 0.13 18.81
C PRO A 106 -19.73 -1.00 17.76
N PRO A 107 -20.07 -2.24 18.16
CA PRO A 107 -20.17 -3.35 17.23
C PRO A 107 -21.36 -3.11 16.29
N PHE A 108 -21.18 -3.44 15.02
CA PHE A 108 -22.27 -3.47 14.05
C PHE A 108 -22.11 -4.71 13.17
N ASP A 109 -23.23 -5.19 12.65
CA ASP A 109 -23.23 -6.32 11.72
C ASP A 109 -22.58 -5.88 10.39
N TRP A 110 -21.36 -6.36 10.16
CA TRP A 110 -20.62 -6.08 8.94
C TRP A 110 -21.33 -6.63 7.70
N SER A 111 -22.11 -7.70 7.87
CA SER A 111 -22.91 -8.26 6.79
C SER A 111 -24.04 -7.30 6.37
N ALA A 112 -24.58 -6.49 7.29
CA ALA A 112 -25.60 -5.49 6.99
C ALA A 112 -25.09 -4.35 6.09
N LEU A 113 -23.80 -4.01 6.16
CA LEU A 113 -23.18 -3.08 5.21
C LEU A 113 -23.04 -3.64 3.80
N SER A 114 -23.08 -4.97 3.65
CA SER A 114 -23.04 -5.68 2.36
C SER A 114 -24.42 -5.99 1.77
N GLN A 115 -25.52 -5.65 2.47
CA GLN A 115 -26.90 -5.92 2.06
C GLN A 115 -27.44 -4.87 1.08
N CYS A 116 -26.85 -4.79 -0.11
CA CYS A 116 -27.54 -4.20 -1.25
C CYS A 116 -28.25 -5.31 -2.03
N ASN A 117 -29.58 -5.40 -1.92
CA ASN A 117 -30.41 -6.44 -2.56
C ASN A 117 -30.40 -6.45 -4.10
N ARG A 118 -29.77 -5.47 -4.77
CA ARG A 118 -29.63 -5.41 -6.24
C ARG A 118 -28.18 -5.37 -6.73
N CYS A 119 -27.25 -5.68 -5.84
CA CYS A 119 -25.85 -5.56 -6.12
C CYS A 119 -25.29 -6.92 -6.57
N PRO A 120 -24.56 -7.01 -7.71
CA PRO A 120 -23.92 -8.26 -8.12
C PRO A 120 -23.01 -8.80 -7.00
N LEU A 121 -22.77 -10.12 -6.98
CA LEU A 121 -21.90 -10.82 -5.99
C LEU A 121 -20.53 -10.15 -5.76
N SER A 122 -20.09 -9.30 -6.69
CA SER A 122 -18.92 -8.42 -6.61
C SER A 122 -19.01 -7.26 -5.61
N LEU A 123 -20.12 -7.10 -4.89
CA LEU A 123 -20.32 -6.10 -3.82
C LEU A 123 -20.27 -6.72 -2.41
N GLN A 124 -19.79 -7.95 -2.34
CA GLN A 124 -19.26 -8.58 -1.13
C GLN A 124 -18.14 -7.74 -0.52
N ASP A 125 -17.99 -7.77 0.81
CA ASP A 125 -17.11 -6.82 1.49
C ASP A 125 -15.65 -6.92 0.98
N THR A 126 -15.23 -5.81 0.37
CA THR A 126 -13.90 -5.56 -0.20
C THR A 126 -13.04 -4.75 0.76
N PHE A 127 -13.40 -4.74 2.04
CA PHE A 127 -12.67 -3.98 3.04
C PHE A 127 -11.29 -4.56 3.22
N GLU A 128 -10.33 -3.71 2.90
CA GLU A 128 -8.92 -3.94 3.13
C GLU A 128 -8.43 -2.77 3.95
N LEU A 129 -7.95 -3.06 5.16
CA LEU A 129 -7.44 -2.03 6.08
C LEU A 129 -6.34 -1.18 5.42
N GLY A 130 -5.41 -1.84 4.71
CA GLY A 130 -4.33 -1.17 3.97
C GLY A 130 -4.80 -0.24 2.84
N ARG A 131 -6.05 -0.34 2.38
CA ARG A 131 -6.63 0.56 1.37
C ARG A 131 -7.39 1.74 2.00
N ARG A 132 -7.47 1.81 3.33
CA ARG A 132 -8.18 2.89 4.01
C ARG A 132 -7.25 4.08 4.21
N PRO A 133 -7.57 5.27 3.65
CA PRO A 133 -6.68 6.42 3.75
C PRO A 133 -6.28 6.75 5.20
N TRP A 134 -7.22 6.66 6.14
CA TRP A 134 -6.94 6.90 7.57
C TRP A 134 -5.89 5.94 8.15
N TYR A 135 -5.83 4.70 7.66
CA TYR A 135 -4.87 3.70 8.12
C TYR A 135 -3.52 3.91 7.42
N THR A 136 -3.55 4.01 6.08
CA THR A 136 -2.35 4.16 5.24
C THR A 136 -1.56 5.42 5.60
N ASN A 137 -2.25 6.55 5.82
CA ASN A 137 -1.61 7.81 6.23
C ASN A 137 -0.86 7.67 7.56
N THR A 138 -1.41 6.88 8.49
CA THR A 138 -0.87 6.76 9.84
C THR A 138 0.33 5.80 9.89
N VAL A 139 0.27 4.70 9.14
CA VAL A 139 1.31 3.66 9.19
C VAL A 139 2.51 4.00 8.32
N THR A 140 2.30 4.68 7.20
CA THR A 140 3.30 4.74 6.14
C THR A 140 3.94 6.10 5.95
N GLY A 141 3.57 7.11 6.74
CA GLY A 141 4.07 8.48 6.66
C GLY A 141 3.87 9.16 5.30
N ASP A 142 4.18 10.45 5.23
CA ASP A 142 4.08 11.20 3.97
C ASP A 142 5.20 10.78 3.01
N LYS A 143 4.84 10.61 1.74
CA LYS A 143 5.73 10.14 0.67
C LYS A 143 5.98 11.25 -0.35
N PHE A 144 7.19 11.36 -0.85
CA PHE A 144 7.49 12.09 -2.08
C PHE A 144 8.04 11.12 -3.13
N ILE A 145 7.27 10.94 -4.21
CA ILE A 145 7.56 10.00 -5.28
C ILE A 145 7.94 10.74 -6.57
N VAL A 146 9.13 10.48 -7.09
CA VAL A 146 9.52 10.88 -8.45
C VAL A 146 9.46 9.66 -9.37
N VAL A 147 8.69 9.76 -10.45
CA VAL A 147 8.56 8.72 -11.47
C VAL A 147 9.36 9.13 -12.71
N LEU A 148 10.31 8.29 -13.11
CA LEU A 148 11.02 8.38 -14.39
C LEU A 148 10.38 7.40 -15.36
N LEU A 149 9.69 7.92 -16.37
CA LEU A 149 9.03 7.15 -17.42
C LEU A 149 9.90 7.14 -18.68
N ASP A 150 10.37 5.96 -19.06
CA ASP A 150 11.03 5.73 -20.34
C ASP A 150 10.06 5.95 -21.50
N VAL A 151 10.40 6.89 -22.39
CA VAL A 151 9.68 7.21 -23.63
C VAL A 151 10.55 6.98 -24.88
N SER A 152 11.53 6.07 -24.77
CA SER A 152 12.34 5.60 -25.90
C SER A 152 11.54 4.76 -26.90
N GLY A 153 12.11 4.52 -28.08
CA GLY A 153 11.47 3.75 -29.15
C GLY A 153 11.18 2.29 -28.78
N SER A 154 11.94 1.68 -27.85
CA SER A 154 11.70 0.30 -27.41
C SER A 154 10.40 0.15 -26.61
N MET A 155 10.03 1.23 -25.90
CA MET A 155 8.79 1.33 -25.13
C MET A 155 7.55 1.55 -26.00
N ALA A 156 7.66 1.66 -27.33
CA ALA A 156 6.53 1.94 -28.21
C ALA A 156 5.40 0.89 -28.12
N GLY A 157 4.15 1.34 -28.20
CA GLY A 157 2.97 0.48 -28.22
C GLY A 157 2.61 -0.10 -26.85
N PHE A 158 2.55 -1.45 -26.75
CA PHE A 158 2.02 -2.12 -25.55
C PHE A 158 2.81 -1.81 -24.28
N GLN A 159 4.13 -1.66 -24.39
CA GLN A 159 4.98 -1.34 -23.24
C GLN A 159 4.66 0.06 -22.67
N SER A 160 4.53 1.07 -23.54
CA SER A 160 4.10 2.42 -23.15
C SER A 160 2.73 2.39 -22.48
N LEU A 161 1.77 1.68 -23.07
CA LEU A 161 0.42 1.55 -22.51
C LEU A 161 0.44 0.89 -21.12
N LEU A 162 1.25 -0.17 -20.94
CA LEU A 162 1.39 -0.86 -19.67
C LEU A 162 2.01 0.07 -18.62
N ALA A 163 3.07 0.80 -18.96
CA ALA A 163 3.71 1.77 -18.07
C ALA A 163 2.73 2.89 -17.66
N LYS A 164 2.06 3.54 -18.62
CA LYS A 164 1.07 4.61 -18.40
C LYS A 164 -0.08 4.16 -17.50
N THR A 165 -0.61 2.96 -17.75
CA THR A 165 -1.69 2.36 -16.95
C THR A 165 -1.22 2.08 -15.53
N THR A 166 -0.01 1.55 -15.36
CA THR A 166 0.56 1.23 -14.05
C THR A 166 0.85 2.49 -13.24
N ILE A 167 1.40 3.54 -13.86
CA ILE A 167 1.63 4.83 -13.20
C ILE A 167 0.29 5.44 -12.76
N SER A 168 -0.74 5.39 -13.60
CA SER A 168 -2.10 5.85 -13.23
C SER A 168 -2.65 5.09 -12.02
N GLN A 169 -2.41 3.78 -11.92
CA GLN A 169 -2.81 2.99 -10.75
C GLN A 169 -1.99 3.35 -9.50
N LEU A 170 -0.69 3.58 -9.66
CA LEU A 170 0.20 4.03 -8.58
C LEU A 170 -0.28 5.36 -8.00
N LEU A 171 -0.59 6.36 -8.84
CA LEU A 171 -1.08 7.66 -8.38
C LEU A 171 -2.37 7.54 -7.57
N ARG A 172 -3.26 6.60 -7.94
CA ARG A 172 -4.51 6.35 -7.21
C ARG A 172 -4.32 5.68 -5.85
N ALA A 173 -3.15 5.10 -5.59
CA ALA A 173 -2.80 4.55 -4.29
C ALA A 173 -2.22 5.61 -3.34
N LEU A 174 -1.90 6.80 -3.84
CA LEU A 174 -1.41 7.92 -3.03
C LEU A 174 -2.54 8.59 -2.27
N THR A 175 -2.15 9.20 -1.17
CA THR A 175 -3.02 9.89 -0.23
C THR A 175 -2.87 11.40 -0.43
N SER A 176 -3.81 12.21 0.07
CA SER A 176 -3.73 13.67 -0.07
C SER A 176 -2.52 14.32 0.63
N ASN A 177 -1.84 13.57 1.50
CA ASN A 177 -0.62 14.04 2.17
C ASN A 177 0.65 13.77 1.35
N ASP A 178 0.56 12.87 0.38
CA ASP A 178 1.70 12.50 -0.47
C ASP A 178 1.95 13.52 -1.57
N TYR A 179 3.15 13.44 -2.12
CA TYR A 179 3.62 14.25 -3.24
C TYR A 179 4.13 13.36 -4.37
N PHE A 180 3.94 13.82 -5.60
CA PHE A 180 4.44 13.16 -6.79
C PHE A 180 5.08 14.15 -7.77
N LEU A 181 5.93 13.62 -8.65
CA LEU A 181 6.48 14.28 -9.82
C LEU A 181 6.74 13.24 -10.90
N ILE A 182 6.30 13.47 -12.14
CA ILE A 182 6.40 12.49 -13.23
C ILE A 182 7.17 13.09 -14.39
N ILE A 183 8.23 12.41 -14.78
CA ILE A 183 9.24 12.88 -15.72
C ILE A 183 9.40 11.88 -16.85
N GLN A 184 9.28 12.34 -18.08
CA GLN A 184 9.59 11.57 -19.27
C GLN A 184 11.10 11.61 -19.54
N VAL A 185 11.67 10.44 -19.78
CA VAL A 185 13.09 10.26 -20.11
C VAL A 185 13.18 9.65 -21.51
N GLY A 186 13.81 10.37 -22.44
CA GLY A 186 13.99 9.95 -23.82
C GLY A 186 15.32 10.44 -24.39
N GLU A 187 15.35 10.68 -25.70
CA GLU A 187 16.57 11.05 -26.41
C GLU A 187 17.05 12.48 -26.09
N GLY A 188 18.36 12.63 -25.93
CA GLY A 188 19.04 13.93 -25.80
C GLY A 188 19.04 14.55 -24.39
N GLU A 189 18.95 13.73 -23.34
CA GLU A 189 18.97 14.13 -21.90
C GLU A 189 17.89 15.16 -21.50
N ARG A 190 16.96 15.47 -22.40
CA ARG A 190 15.88 16.42 -22.16
C ARG A 190 14.74 15.74 -21.43
N THR A 191 14.72 15.91 -20.11
CA THR A 191 13.55 15.57 -19.29
C THR A 191 12.37 16.44 -19.68
N LYS A 192 11.18 15.84 -19.84
CA LYS A 192 9.93 16.58 -20.00
C LYS A 192 8.97 16.20 -18.90
N ASN A 193 8.45 17.21 -18.22
CA ASN A 193 7.38 17.02 -17.25
C ASN A 193 6.12 16.50 -17.95
N VAL A 194 5.34 15.67 -17.27
CA VAL A 194 4.03 15.23 -17.78
C VAL A 194 2.99 16.28 -17.42
N GLY A 195 2.26 16.75 -18.43
CA GLY A 195 1.20 17.75 -18.24
C GLY A 195 1.74 19.10 -17.77
N CYS A 196 1.00 19.74 -16.86
CA CYS A 196 1.36 21.01 -16.25
C CYS A 196 2.20 20.88 -14.96
N PHE A 197 2.52 19.67 -14.52
CA PHE A 197 3.19 19.40 -13.24
C PHE A 197 4.70 19.54 -13.37
N SER A 198 5.21 20.77 -13.32
CA SER A 198 6.65 21.04 -13.44
C SER A 198 7.44 20.88 -12.16
N GLU A 199 6.76 20.72 -11.03
CA GLU A 199 7.35 20.70 -9.69
C GLU A 199 6.67 19.67 -8.81
N LYS A 200 7.22 19.47 -7.61
CA LYS A 200 6.66 18.61 -6.56
C LYS A 200 5.19 18.96 -6.30
N THR A 201 4.29 18.04 -6.65
CA THR A 201 2.84 18.27 -6.63
C THR A 201 2.17 17.39 -5.60
N ARG A 202 1.24 17.94 -4.81
CA ARG A 202 0.45 17.18 -3.83
C ARG A 202 -0.54 16.25 -4.53
N ALA A 203 -0.68 15.01 -4.06
CA ALA A 203 -1.59 14.00 -4.58
C ALA A 203 -3.06 14.21 -4.12
N THR A 204 -3.62 15.39 -4.38
CA THR A 204 -5.07 15.59 -4.19
C THR A 204 -5.86 14.79 -5.24
N PRO A 205 -7.13 14.42 -4.97
CA PRO A 205 -7.95 13.69 -5.93
C PRO A 205 -8.02 14.36 -7.31
N GLU A 206 -8.03 15.70 -7.35
CA GLU A 206 -8.05 16.50 -8.58
C GLU A 206 -6.72 16.41 -9.33
N ASN A 207 -5.59 16.59 -8.64
CA ASN A 207 -4.27 16.51 -9.26
C ASN A 207 -3.97 15.10 -9.77
N VAL A 208 -4.34 14.08 -9.00
CA VAL A 208 -4.22 12.66 -9.41
C VAL A 208 -5.07 12.40 -10.66
N LEU A 209 -6.28 12.93 -10.73
CA LEU A 209 -7.16 12.78 -11.90
C LEU A 209 -6.54 13.43 -13.14
N VAL A 210 -6.09 14.69 -13.04
CA VAL A 210 -5.47 15.42 -14.15
C VAL A 210 -4.17 14.74 -14.60
N ALA A 211 -3.28 14.38 -13.66
CA ALA A 211 -2.03 13.69 -13.98
C ALA A 211 -2.29 12.34 -14.67
N SER A 212 -3.26 11.56 -14.20
CA SER A 212 -3.62 10.29 -14.83
C SER A 212 -4.13 10.48 -16.26
N GLN A 213 -4.91 11.54 -16.53
CA GLN A 213 -5.36 11.86 -17.88
C GLN A 213 -4.19 12.29 -18.77
N ASP A 214 -3.33 13.19 -18.29
CA ASP A 214 -2.18 13.69 -19.03
C ASP A 214 -1.21 12.57 -19.40
N ILE A 215 -0.96 11.62 -18.48
CA ILE A 215 -0.12 10.43 -18.74
C ILE A 215 -0.70 9.57 -19.87
N MET A 216 -2.01 9.36 -19.89
CA MET A 216 -2.67 8.56 -20.92
C MET A 216 -2.71 9.25 -22.28
N LEU A 217 -2.68 10.60 -22.30
CA LEU A 217 -2.62 11.41 -23.52
C LEU A 217 -1.21 11.58 -24.09
N LEU A 218 -0.17 11.19 -23.35
CA LEU A 218 1.19 11.18 -23.88
C LEU A 218 1.22 10.36 -25.16
N PRO A 219 1.85 10.86 -26.24
CA PRO A 219 1.97 10.09 -27.47
C PRO A 219 2.71 8.79 -27.18
N ASP A 220 2.33 7.72 -27.87
CA ASP A 220 3.21 6.57 -27.99
C ASP A 220 4.43 7.06 -28.78
N THR A 221 5.55 7.09 -28.07
CA THR A 221 6.91 7.49 -28.45
C THR A 221 7.16 7.66 -29.94
N ASN A 222 7.92 8.68 -30.33
CA ASN A 222 8.33 8.91 -31.73
C ASN A 222 9.40 7.89 -32.18
N ASN A 223 9.13 6.58 -32.13
CA ASN A 223 9.77 5.41 -32.76
C ASN A 223 11.30 5.35 -33.02
N VAL A 224 12.14 6.25 -32.50
CA VAL A 224 13.54 6.40 -33.00
C VAL A 224 14.59 6.66 -31.92
N GLY A 225 14.22 7.15 -30.73
CA GLY A 225 15.19 7.62 -29.73
C GLY A 225 15.46 6.64 -28.58
N ARG A 226 16.65 6.74 -27.94
CA ARG A 226 17.03 5.97 -26.73
C ARG A 226 16.87 6.82 -25.46
N ALA A 227 16.58 6.19 -24.33
CA ALA A 227 16.45 6.88 -23.04
C ALA A 227 17.82 6.99 -22.34
N HIS A 228 18.19 8.22 -21.94
CA HIS A 228 19.41 8.48 -21.17
C HIS A 228 19.08 8.88 -19.72
N PHE A 229 19.38 7.97 -18.78
CA PHE A 229 19.01 8.14 -17.37
C PHE A 229 20.04 8.86 -16.50
N SER A 230 21.27 9.08 -16.98
CA SER A 230 22.37 9.65 -16.16
C SER A 230 22.03 11.00 -15.54
N GLN A 231 21.68 11.99 -16.36
CA GLN A 231 21.31 13.32 -15.86
C GLN A 231 19.99 13.31 -15.06
N PRO A 232 18.89 12.70 -15.53
CA PRO A 232 17.66 12.62 -14.74
C PRO A 232 17.87 11.99 -13.35
N LEU A 233 18.60 10.88 -13.26
CA LEU A 233 18.89 10.26 -11.97
C LEU A 233 19.68 11.20 -11.05
N GLN A 234 20.68 11.89 -11.57
CA GLN A 234 21.44 12.84 -10.77
C GLN A 234 20.55 13.98 -10.23
N ASP A 235 19.73 14.57 -11.10
CA ASP A 235 18.88 15.71 -10.75
C ASP A 235 17.81 15.31 -9.72
N TYR A 236 17.14 14.17 -9.93
CA TYR A 236 16.03 13.76 -9.07
C TYR A 236 16.46 13.04 -7.79
N LEU A 237 17.64 12.38 -7.76
CA LEU A 237 18.23 11.92 -6.51
C LEU A 237 18.59 13.11 -5.62
N ARG A 238 19.14 14.19 -6.20
CA ARG A 238 19.42 15.42 -5.46
C ARG A 238 18.14 16.11 -4.97
N LEU A 239 17.11 16.18 -5.81
CA LEU A 239 15.80 16.73 -5.43
C LEU A 239 15.20 15.97 -4.24
N LEU A 240 15.20 14.64 -4.33
CA LEU A 240 14.67 13.77 -3.27
C LEU A 240 15.52 13.83 -2.00
N GLY A 241 16.85 13.82 -2.09
CA GLY A 241 17.74 13.95 -0.93
C GLY A 241 17.56 15.27 -0.16
N ASN A 242 17.18 16.34 -0.85
CA ASN A 242 16.88 17.64 -0.23
C ASN A 242 15.43 17.77 0.30
N SER A 243 14.59 16.76 0.10
CA SER A 243 13.19 16.79 0.53
C SER A 243 13.02 16.38 1.99
N THR A 244 11.89 16.74 2.61
CA THR A 244 11.65 16.51 4.05
C THR A 244 10.68 15.36 4.32
N GLU A 245 10.11 14.75 3.27
CA GLU A 245 9.17 13.64 3.41
C GLU A 245 9.85 12.43 4.04
N CYS A 246 9.09 11.67 4.84
CA CYS A 246 9.62 10.49 5.51
C CYS A 246 10.07 9.44 4.50
N HIS A 247 9.28 9.24 3.44
CA HIS A 247 9.64 8.34 2.36
C HIS A 247 9.94 9.12 1.10
N ARG A 248 11.18 8.99 0.65
CA ARG A 248 11.68 9.61 -0.58
C ARG A 248 11.88 8.50 -1.58
N VAL A 249 11.08 8.49 -2.64
CA VAL A 249 11.01 7.33 -3.54
C VAL A 249 11.27 7.78 -4.98
N LEU A 250 12.19 7.09 -5.65
CA LEU A 250 12.41 7.22 -7.08
C LEU A 250 11.98 5.93 -7.77
N ILE A 251 11.13 6.03 -8.78
CA ILE A 251 10.59 4.87 -9.49
C ILE A 251 10.92 4.98 -10.97
N VAL A 252 11.56 3.96 -11.53
CA VAL A 252 11.94 3.92 -12.95
C VAL A 252 11.04 2.92 -13.68
N PHE A 253 10.36 3.36 -14.73
CA PHE A 253 9.64 2.51 -15.69
C PHE A 253 10.45 2.45 -16.97
N SER A 254 11.03 1.29 -17.31
CA SER A 254 11.84 1.08 -18.51
C SER A 254 11.87 -0.41 -18.86
N ASP A 255 12.19 -0.75 -20.10
CA ASP A 255 12.42 -2.11 -20.55
C ASP A 255 13.86 -2.60 -20.36
N GLY A 256 14.76 -1.71 -19.93
CA GLY A 256 16.14 -2.05 -19.57
C GLY A 256 17.04 -2.21 -20.79
N GLU A 257 17.24 -1.13 -21.54
CA GLU A 257 18.05 -1.13 -22.75
C GLU A 257 19.56 -1.28 -22.48
N LYS A 258 20.24 -2.12 -23.28
CA LYS A 258 21.66 -2.47 -23.12
C LYS A 258 22.63 -1.34 -23.43
N GLU A 259 22.29 -0.51 -24.41
CA GLU A 259 23.17 0.54 -24.91
C GLU A 259 23.17 1.78 -24.02
N THR A 260 22.07 2.00 -23.31
CA THR A 260 21.90 3.09 -22.33
C THR A 260 21.42 2.53 -20.98
N PRO A 261 22.20 1.63 -20.37
CA PRO A 261 21.75 0.93 -19.17
C PRO A 261 21.73 1.90 -17.98
N LEU A 262 20.90 1.59 -16.98
CA LEU A 262 20.80 2.41 -15.77
C LEU A 262 22.20 2.53 -15.10
N PRO A 263 22.71 3.75 -14.84
CA PRO A 263 24.09 3.96 -14.41
C PRO A 263 24.28 3.66 -12.92
N VAL A 264 24.60 2.40 -12.60
CA VAL A 264 24.74 1.89 -11.22
C VAL A 264 25.72 2.72 -10.38
N ASP A 265 26.89 3.04 -10.93
CA ASP A 265 27.93 3.77 -10.18
C ASP A 265 27.54 5.22 -9.90
N LEU A 266 26.79 5.86 -10.81
CA LEU A 266 26.23 7.19 -10.60
C LEU A 266 25.24 7.17 -9.45
N VAL A 267 24.32 6.20 -9.43
CA VAL A 267 23.34 6.06 -8.34
C VAL A 267 24.06 5.82 -7.01
N ARG A 268 25.05 4.92 -6.98
CA ARG A 268 25.84 4.63 -5.77
C ARG A 268 26.57 5.86 -5.25
N ALA A 269 27.08 6.71 -6.13
CA ALA A 269 27.77 7.94 -5.75
C ALA A 269 26.81 9.02 -5.20
N ASN A 270 25.56 9.06 -5.67
CA ASN A 270 24.59 10.11 -5.34
C ASN A 270 23.60 9.74 -4.22
N ASN A 271 23.44 8.46 -3.88
CA ASN A 271 22.54 7.99 -2.81
C ASN A 271 23.28 7.17 -1.73
N LYS A 272 24.40 7.69 -1.22
CA LYS A 272 25.29 6.94 -0.30
C LYS A 272 24.64 6.54 1.01
N ASP A 273 23.83 7.44 1.57
CA ASP A 273 23.17 7.24 2.86
C ASP A 273 21.87 6.43 2.74
N LEU A 274 21.52 6.01 1.51
CA LEU A 274 20.31 5.23 1.19
C LEU A 274 19.02 5.90 1.70
N GLU A 275 18.99 7.24 1.64
CA GLU A 275 17.82 8.04 2.01
C GLU A 275 16.71 7.95 0.97
N VAL A 276 17.08 7.77 -0.30
CA VAL A 276 16.13 7.57 -1.41
C VAL A 276 15.95 6.08 -1.67
N GLN A 277 14.71 5.61 -1.64
CA GLN A 277 14.36 4.26 -2.05
C GLN A 277 14.15 4.21 -3.57
N ILE A 278 14.75 3.22 -4.25
CA ILE A 278 14.67 3.14 -5.72
C ILE A 278 13.95 1.87 -6.17
N PHE A 279 12.82 2.03 -6.85
CA PHE A 279 12.05 0.92 -7.44
C PHE A 279 12.16 0.92 -8.96
N SER A 280 12.14 -0.27 -9.54
CA SER A 280 12.25 -0.46 -10.98
C SER A 280 11.10 -1.31 -11.50
N PHE A 281 10.32 -0.77 -12.43
CA PHE A 281 9.30 -1.51 -13.16
C PHE A 281 9.83 -1.90 -14.52
N LEU A 282 10.07 -3.20 -14.69
CA LEU A 282 10.61 -3.80 -15.90
C LEU A 282 9.48 -4.01 -16.89
N VAL A 283 9.41 -3.17 -17.92
CA VAL A 283 8.35 -3.24 -18.92
C VAL A 283 8.83 -4.11 -20.09
N GLY A 284 8.10 -5.14 -20.49
CA GLY A 284 8.46 -5.95 -21.67
C GLY A 284 9.51 -7.05 -21.50
N GLY A 285 10.21 -7.14 -20.36
CA GLY A 285 11.05 -8.31 -20.02
C GLY A 285 12.28 -8.52 -20.90
N GLY A 286 12.96 -7.43 -21.27
CA GLY A 286 14.21 -7.48 -22.01
C GLY A 286 15.32 -8.27 -21.28
N PRO A 287 16.28 -8.84 -22.03
CA PRO A 287 17.37 -9.67 -21.47
C PRO A 287 18.40 -8.89 -20.63
N ASP A 288 18.37 -7.56 -20.64
CA ASP A 288 19.40 -6.70 -20.03
C ASP A 288 18.88 -5.86 -18.83
N ASP A 289 17.91 -6.39 -18.08
CA ASP A 289 17.31 -5.77 -16.88
C ASP A 289 18.21 -5.75 -15.62
N ALA A 290 19.44 -6.27 -15.74
CA ALA A 290 20.35 -6.48 -14.60
C ALA A 290 20.67 -5.20 -13.83
N ASN A 291 20.93 -4.09 -14.53
CA ASN A 291 21.27 -2.83 -13.88
C ASN A 291 20.09 -2.24 -13.10
N MET A 292 18.86 -2.37 -13.62
CA MET A 292 17.65 -1.93 -12.92
C MET A 292 17.44 -2.74 -11.63
N LYS A 293 17.63 -4.08 -11.70
CA LYS A 293 17.61 -4.95 -10.51
C LYS A 293 18.69 -4.56 -9.50
N ILE A 294 19.93 -4.36 -9.94
CA ILE A 294 21.05 -3.98 -9.07
C ILE A 294 20.77 -2.63 -8.40
N VAL A 295 20.35 -1.62 -9.17
CA VAL A 295 20.01 -0.30 -8.63
C VAL A 295 18.92 -0.41 -7.59
N SER A 296 17.83 -1.13 -7.85
CA SER A 296 16.76 -1.26 -6.86
C SER A 296 17.18 -1.99 -5.60
N CYS A 297 17.84 -3.16 -5.74
CA CYS A 297 18.30 -3.95 -4.60
C CYS A 297 19.31 -3.20 -3.72
N GLN A 298 20.19 -2.40 -4.32
CA GLN A 298 21.19 -1.61 -3.57
C GLN A 298 20.59 -0.39 -2.86
N ASN A 299 19.35 0.00 -3.19
CA ASN A 299 18.73 1.23 -2.69
C ASN A 299 17.38 0.96 -2.01
N ARG A 300 17.31 -0.10 -1.19
CA ARG A 300 16.14 -0.46 -0.36
C ARG A 300 14.81 -0.54 -1.12
N GLY A 301 14.86 -0.86 -2.41
CA GLY A 301 13.69 -1.08 -3.23
C GLY A 301 13.73 -2.44 -3.91
N SER A 302 12.82 -2.63 -4.86
CA SER A 302 12.69 -3.88 -5.61
C SER A 302 12.48 -3.61 -7.10
N ALA A 303 12.92 -4.55 -7.92
CA ALA A 303 12.58 -4.60 -9.34
C ALA A 303 11.43 -5.59 -9.56
N SER A 304 10.42 -5.20 -10.34
CA SER A 304 9.22 -6.02 -10.57
C SER A 304 8.62 -5.78 -11.94
N PHE A 305 7.88 -6.76 -12.46
CA PHE A 305 7.14 -6.60 -13.71
C PHE A 305 5.77 -5.95 -13.45
N PRO A 306 5.34 -4.95 -14.25
CA PRO A 306 4.07 -4.26 -14.04
C PRO A 306 2.85 -5.19 -14.06
N HIS A 307 2.87 -6.24 -14.89
CA HIS A 307 1.76 -7.21 -14.98
C HIS A 307 1.64 -8.13 -13.76
N LEU A 308 2.69 -8.23 -12.94
CA LEU A 308 2.68 -8.94 -11.65
C LEU A 308 2.33 -7.99 -10.48
N ALA A 309 2.41 -6.68 -10.70
CA ALA A 309 2.06 -5.65 -9.73
C ALA A 309 0.55 -5.34 -9.80
N CYS A 310 -0.28 -6.23 -9.27
CA CYS A 310 -1.71 -5.99 -9.10
C CYS A 310 -1.94 -4.75 -8.19
N PRO A 311 -3.02 -3.94 -8.30
CA PRO A 311 -3.24 -2.78 -7.44
C PRO A 311 -3.19 -3.08 -5.93
N LEU A 312 -3.44 -4.33 -5.52
CA LEU A 312 -3.25 -4.81 -4.14
C LEU A 312 -1.78 -4.75 -3.68
N THR A 313 -0.84 -5.01 -4.59
CA THR A 313 0.59 -5.05 -4.29
C THR A 313 1.20 -3.67 -4.12
N PHE A 314 0.71 -2.61 -4.77
CA PHE A 314 1.28 -1.25 -4.64
C PHE A 314 1.19 -0.69 -3.21
N VAL A 315 0.06 -0.92 -2.54
CA VAL A 315 -0.09 -0.59 -1.12
C VAL A 315 0.88 -1.43 -0.29
N SER A 316 1.04 -2.72 -0.58
CA SER A 316 2.02 -3.59 0.08
C SER A 316 3.47 -3.17 -0.18
N PHE A 317 3.80 -2.68 -1.38
CA PHE A 317 5.13 -2.18 -1.76
C PHE A 317 5.55 -0.99 -0.88
N PHE A 318 4.62 -0.07 -0.60
CA PHE A 318 4.88 1.05 0.29
C PHE A 318 4.75 0.72 1.78
N ASN A 319 3.94 -0.29 2.14
CA ASN A 319 3.80 -0.78 3.52
C ASN A 319 5.02 -1.58 4.02
N PHE A 320 5.88 -2.07 3.12
CA PHE A 320 7.12 -2.78 3.47
C PHE A 320 8.27 -1.85 3.89
N SER A 321 8.06 -0.54 3.87
CA SER A 321 9.02 0.40 4.44
C SER A 321 8.94 0.33 5.97
N ASP A 322 10.03 -0.12 6.59
CA ASP A 322 10.18 -0.29 8.03
C ASP A 322 9.55 0.90 8.82
N PRO A 323 8.48 0.69 9.62
CA PRO A 323 7.80 1.76 10.36
C PRO A 323 8.72 2.49 11.35
N LEU A 324 9.88 1.90 11.68
CA LEU A 324 10.94 2.53 12.48
C LEU A 324 11.65 3.69 11.76
N THR A 325 11.57 3.79 10.44
CA THR A 325 12.23 4.85 9.67
C THR A 325 11.60 6.22 9.93
N CYS A 326 10.27 6.30 10.06
CA CYS A 326 9.58 7.55 10.39
C CYS A 326 9.60 7.89 11.89
N MET A 327 9.64 6.90 12.79
CA MET A 327 9.67 7.17 14.23
C MET A 327 10.95 7.90 14.68
N ARG A 328 12.05 7.85 13.90
CA ARG A 328 13.25 8.65 14.15
C ARG A 328 13.09 10.15 13.87
N ALA A 329 12.05 10.57 13.16
CA ALA A 329 11.81 11.97 12.83
C ALA A 329 10.83 12.67 13.81
N ILE A 330 10.29 11.95 14.81
CA ILE A 330 9.25 12.45 15.73
C ILE A 330 9.77 12.62 17.18
N PHE A 331 11.08 12.47 17.42
CA PHE A 331 11.70 12.75 18.73
C PHE A 331 12.79 13.80 18.66
#